data_AF-E6XKP9-F1
#
_entry.id   AF-E6XKP9-F1
#
_cell.length_a   1.000
_cell.length_b   1.000
_cell.length_c   1.000
_cell.angle_alpha   90.00
_cell.angle_beta   90.00
_cell.angle_gamma   90.00
#
_symmetry.space_group_name_H-M   'P 1'
#
loop_
_entity.id
_entity.type
_entity.pdbx_description
1 polymer ?
#
loop_
_entity_poly.entity_id
_entity_poly.type
_entity_poly.pdbx_seq_one_letter_code
_entity_poly.pdbx_strand_id
1 'polypeptide(L)'
;MAQIKDRLVRIIRDKPRVLTRAIFWKIPHNTSEDEVFLKLGRYNKPKNWTESETLELDSPKSELTLDSEEFHNLLEFISNNYEPFKQGTRAFLPLENPYDLSNAEQIKQLLNLPDKRRMLEFLLVNEVIPEDLELGLEHARKVRALDEFQYLLESDFTENVWQNWFEKNSWVLGSDFVKVLDERAIDTRNISDFLMESYDGFLDIVEIKRPEGSLKFWSTGLDHNNYYPSSDLIKAITQSQSYIHEVELEANSVKFMERVGYVKTIKPRCTLIYGRSNDWNKEQQQAFRVLNSSYHNLSIMTFDHVLERAKRIIGKRG
;
A
#
# COMPACT_ATOMS: atom_id res chain seq x y z
N MET A 1 42.16 -20.60 -21.83
CA MET A 1 40.89 -21.15 -22.34
C MET A 1 39.78 -20.40 -21.66
N ALA A 2 38.82 -19.83 -22.38
CA ALA A 2 37.70 -19.14 -21.76
C ALA A 2 36.90 -20.14 -20.91
N GLN A 3 36.53 -19.76 -19.68
CA GLN A 3 35.87 -20.66 -18.74
C GLN A 3 34.39 -20.76 -19.09
N ILE A 4 33.94 -21.92 -19.57
CA ILE A 4 32.52 -22.16 -19.88
C ILE A 4 31.72 -22.17 -18.57
N LYS A 5 30.64 -21.39 -18.53
CA LYS A 5 29.71 -21.31 -17.39
C LYS A 5 28.29 -21.73 -17.81
N ASP A 6 27.49 -22.22 -16.86
CA ASP A 6 26.05 -22.51 -17.02
C ASP A 6 25.73 -23.45 -18.20
N ARG A 7 26.57 -24.48 -18.41
CA ARG A 7 26.35 -25.47 -19.49
C ARG A 7 25.12 -26.32 -19.16
N LEU A 8 24.03 -26.09 -19.87
CA LEU A 8 22.79 -26.85 -19.79
C LEU A 8 22.65 -27.76 -21.01
N VAL A 9 22.30 -29.03 -20.79
CA VAL A 9 22.08 -30.01 -21.86
C VAL A 9 20.68 -30.59 -21.71
N ARG A 10 19.91 -30.59 -22.80
CA ARG A 10 18.56 -31.18 -22.82
C ARG A 10 18.36 -32.06 -24.06
N ILE A 11 17.87 -33.28 -23.85
CA ILE A 11 17.42 -34.14 -24.94
C ILE A 11 16.06 -33.60 -25.40
N ILE A 12 15.98 -33.16 -26.66
CA ILE A 12 14.74 -32.67 -27.29
C ILE A 12 13.95 -33.85 -27.86
N ARG A 13 14.65 -34.84 -28.44
CA ARG A 13 14.01 -36.01 -29.04
C ARG A 13 14.92 -37.22 -28.99
N ASP A 14 14.39 -38.33 -28.50
CA ASP A 14 15.03 -39.63 -28.53
C ASP A 14 14.36 -40.53 -29.60
N LYS A 15 15.16 -41.06 -30.54
CA LYS A 15 14.77 -42.14 -31.46
C LYS A 15 15.75 -43.31 -31.36
N PRO A 16 15.36 -44.53 -31.79
CA PRO A 16 16.20 -45.73 -31.66
C PRO A 16 17.63 -45.62 -32.20
N ARG A 17 17.87 -44.80 -33.23
CA ARG A 17 19.19 -44.65 -33.87
C ARG A 17 19.76 -43.24 -33.83
N VAL A 18 18.96 -42.24 -33.42
CA VAL A 18 19.33 -40.82 -33.50
C VAL A 18 18.79 -40.07 -32.29
N LEU A 19 19.62 -39.23 -31.69
CA LEU A 19 19.26 -38.35 -30.59
C LEU A 19 19.34 -36.89 -31.03
N THR A 20 18.35 -36.08 -30.67
CA THR A 20 18.36 -34.61 -30.86
C THR A 20 18.52 -33.94 -29.52
N ARG A 21 19.48 -33.01 -29.41
CA ARG A 21 19.75 -32.27 -28.18
C ARG A 21 19.91 -30.77 -28.42
N ALA A 22 19.63 -30.00 -27.38
CA ALA A 22 20.09 -28.64 -27.21
C ALA A 22 21.20 -28.60 -26.15
N ILE A 23 22.21 -27.77 -26.41
CA ILE A 23 23.22 -27.40 -25.43
C ILE A 23 23.25 -25.88 -25.38
N PHE A 24 23.09 -25.32 -24.18
CA PHE A 24 23.19 -23.90 -23.93
C PHE A 24 24.38 -23.66 -23.00
N TRP A 25 25.18 -22.63 -23.26
CA TRP A 25 26.28 -22.25 -22.37
C TRP A 25 26.61 -20.77 -22.52
N LYS A 26 27.38 -20.27 -21.57
CA LYS A 26 27.88 -18.89 -21.55
C LYS A 26 29.39 -18.84 -21.54
N ILE A 27 29.95 -17.83 -22.19
CA ILE A 27 31.35 -17.45 -22.10
C ILE A 27 31.41 -16.08 -21.40
N PRO A 28 31.98 -16.01 -20.18
CA PRO A 28 32.02 -14.77 -19.43
C PRO A 28 33.09 -13.83 -19.96
N HIS A 29 32.77 -12.53 -19.96
CA HIS A 29 33.70 -11.45 -20.31
C HIS A 29 33.88 -10.51 -19.12
N ASN A 30 35.11 -10.04 -18.92
CA ASN A 30 35.41 -9.14 -17.79
C ASN A 30 34.93 -7.69 -18.04
N THR A 31 34.64 -7.34 -19.29
CA THR A 31 34.39 -5.96 -19.74
C THR A 31 33.07 -5.79 -20.48
N SER A 32 32.33 -6.87 -20.70
CA SER A 32 31.04 -6.89 -21.41
C SER A 32 30.14 -7.97 -20.81
N GLU A 33 28.88 -7.99 -21.23
CA GLU A 33 27.98 -9.10 -20.88
C GLU A 33 28.51 -10.45 -21.38
N ASP A 34 28.08 -11.52 -20.73
CA ASP A 34 28.44 -12.89 -21.09
C ASP A 34 27.96 -13.19 -22.53
N GLU A 35 28.83 -13.76 -23.37
CA GLU A 35 28.43 -14.27 -24.68
C GLU A 35 27.63 -15.57 -24.51
N VAL A 36 26.46 -15.62 -25.13
CA VAL A 36 25.52 -16.74 -25.01
C VAL A 36 25.57 -17.58 -26.28
N PHE A 37 25.56 -18.91 -26.13
CA PHE A 37 25.58 -19.83 -27.25
C PHE A 37 24.49 -20.89 -27.13
N LEU A 38 23.90 -21.25 -28.28
CA LEU A 38 22.98 -22.38 -28.41
C LEU A 38 23.46 -23.34 -29.49
N LYS A 39 23.76 -24.58 -29.11
CA LYS A 39 24.02 -25.67 -30.04
C LYS A 39 22.81 -26.59 -30.15
N LEU A 40 22.32 -26.77 -31.37
CA LEU A 40 21.31 -27.76 -31.72
C LEU A 40 21.96 -28.83 -32.59
N GLY A 41 21.85 -30.09 -32.18
CA GLY A 41 22.49 -31.16 -32.91
C GLY A 41 21.72 -32.47 -32.91
N ARG A 42 21.90 -33.23 -33.98
CA ARG A 42 21.41 -34.60 -34.16
C ARG A 42 22.60 -35.54 -34.22
N TYR A 43 22.60 -36.54 -33.35
CA TYR A 43 23.72 -37.45 -33.16
C TYR A 43 23.25 -38.89 -33.37
N ASN A 44 24.08 -39.72 -34.01
CA ASN A 44 23.78 -41.15 -34.09
C ASN A 44 23.99 -41.79 -32.72
N LYS A 45 23.09 -42.70 -32.34
CA LYS A 45 23.28 -43.47 -31.11
C LYS A 45 24.36 -44.53 -31.32
N PRO A 46 25.40 -44.61 -30.47
CA PRO A 46 26.30 -45.77 -30.47
C PRO A 46 25.51 -47.04 -30.12
N LYS A 47 25.99 -48.20 -30.57
CA LYS A 47 25.28 -49.50 -30.45
C LYS A 47 24.87 -49.87 -29.01
N ASN A 48 25.57 -49.32 -28.00
CA ASN A 48 25.35 -49.59 -26.57
C ASN A 48 25.08 -48.31 -25.75
N TRP A 49 24.46 -47.29 -26.35
CA TRP A 49 24.25 -46.00 -25.68
C TRP A 49 23.42 -46.13 -24.39
N THR A 50 23.93 -45.55 -23.31
CA THR A 50 23.22 -45.38 -22.02
C THR A 50 23.01 -43.89 -21.73
N GLU A 51 21.92 -43.56 -21.01
CA GLU A 51 21.49 -42.18 -20.74
C GLU A 51 22.55 -41.32 -19.99
N SER A 52 23.49 -41.96 -19.30
CA SER A 52 24.59 -41.33 -18.57
C SER A 52 25.80 -40.94 -19.42
N GLU A 53 25.87 -41.31 -20.70
CA GLU A 53 26.98 -40.93 -21.59
C GLU A 53 26.80 -39.51 -22.13
N THR A 54 27.70 -38.59 -21.76
CA THR A 54 27.86 -37.31 -22.45
C THR A 54 28.37 -37.58 -23.88
N LEU A 55 27.46 -37.68 -24.85
CA LEU A 55 27.78 -37.87 -26.26
C LEU A 55 28.51 -36.64 -26.84
N GLU A 56 29.77 -36.37 -26.50
CA GLU A 56 30.61 -35.53 -27.35
C GLU A 56 31.13 -36.38 -28.51
N LEU A 57 30.22 -36.84 -29.37
CA LEU A 57 30.62 -37.54 -30.59
C LEU A 57 31.11 -36.52 -31.62
N ASP A 58 32.33 -36.72 -32.10
CA ASP A 58 32.96 -35.97 -33.20
C ASP A 58 32.27 -36.18 -34.57
N SER A 59 31.13 -36.90 -34.62
CA SER A 59 30.40 -37.23 -35.85
C SER A 59 28.89 -36.94 -35.75
N PRO A 60 28.50 -35.66 -35.60
CA PRO A 60 27.10 -35.24 -35.71
C PRO A 60 26.53 -35.63 -37.09
N LYS A 61 25.26 -36.05 -37.12
CA LYS A 61 24.52 -36.17 -38.39
C LYS A 61 24.20 -34.79 -38.96
N SER A 62 23.88 -33.84 -38.08
CA SER A 62 23.87 -32.41 -38.37
C SER A 62 24.02 -31.66 -37.06
N GLU A 63 24.76 -30.57 -37.07
CA GLU A 63 24.84 -29.66 -35.94
C GLU A 63 24.93 -28.22 -36.40
N LEU A 64 24.36 -27.34 -35.60
CA LEU A 64 24.45 -25.90 -35.77
C LEU A 64 24.73 -25.31 -34.39
N THR A 65 25.76 -24.47 -34.32
CA THR A 65 26.04 -23.66 -33.15
C THR A 65 25.69 -22.23 -33.53
N LEU A 66 24.76 -21.65 -32.80
CA LEU A 66 24.46 -20.24 -32.89
C LEU A 66 25.37 -19.52 -31.92
N ASP A 67 26.11 -18.54 -32.42
CA ASP A 67 26.78 -17.56 -31.59
C ASP A 67 25.77 -16.57 -30.96
N SER A 68 26.29 -15.59 -30.23
CA SER A 68 25.45 -14.63 -29.50
C SER A 68 24.56 -13.81 -30.44
N GLU A 69 25.07 -13.39 -31.60
CA GLU A 69 24.32 -12.60 -32.58
C GLU A 69 23.25 -13.46 -33.25
N GLU A 70 23.63 -14.65 -33.74
CA GLU A 70 22.70 -15.58 -34.38
C GLU A 70 21.60 -16.05 -33.42
N PHE A 71 21.95 -16.28 -32.15
CA PHE A 71 20.97 -16.67 -31.13
C PHE A 71 19.99 -15.54 -30.84
N HIS A 72 20.46 -14.29 -30.75
CA HIS A 72 19.59 -13.13 -30.55
C HIS A 72 18.63 -12.93 -31.74
N ASN A 73 19.15 -13.02 -32.96
CA ASN A 73 18.34 -12.95 -34.18
C ASN A 73 17.30 -14.07 -34.27
N LEU A 74 17.62 -15.28 -33.80
CA LEU A 74 16.65 -16.38 -33.71
C LEU A 74 15.56 -16.07 -32.68
N LEU A 75 15.90 -15.52 -31.52
CA LEU A 75 14.92 -15.12 -30.50
C LEU A 75 13.97 -14.05 -31.03
N GLU A 76 14.49 -13.05 -31.74
CA GLU A 76 13.66 -12.03 -32.40
C GLU A 76 12.75 -12.65 -33.47
N PHE A 77 13.29 -13.53 -34.32
CA PHE A 77 12.49 -14.23 -35.33
C PHE A 77 11.35 -15.04 -34.71
N ILE A 78 11.64 -15.84 -33.68
CA ILE A 78 10.62 -16.64 -32.99
C ILE A 78 9.59 -15.72 -32.34
N SER A 79 10.03 -14.64 -31.67
CA SER A 79 9.14 -13.68 -31.00
C SER A 79 8.18 -13.01 -31.98
N ASN A 80 8.64 -12.70 -33.20
CA ASN A 80 7.82 -12.07 -34.22
C ASN A 80 6.92 -13.05 -34.98
N ASN A 81 7.19 -14.36 -34.93
CA ASN A 81 6.53 -15.34 -35.81
C ASN A 81 5.73 -16.43 -35.09
N TYR A 82 5.99 -16.71 -33.82
CA TYR A 82 5.24 -17.68 -33.04
C TYR A 82 4.02 -16.99 -32.38
N GLU A 83 2.82 -17.48 -32.68
CA GLU A 83 1.56 -16.81 -32.34
C GLU A 83 1.43 -16.37 -30.86
N PRO A 84 1.86 -17.18 -29.86
CA PRO A 84 1.89 -16.74 -28.46
C PRO A 84 2.71 -15.47 -28.22
N PHE A 85 3.82 -15.27 -28.96
CA PHE A 85 4.66 -14.08 -28.87
C PHE A 85 4.12 -12.90 -29.69
N LYS A 86 3.46 -13.17 -30.83
CA LYS A 86 2.75 -12.12 -31.61
C LYS A 86 1.63 -11.45 -30.84
N GLN A 87 0.96 -12.19 -29.96
CA GLN A 87 -0.07 -11.64 -29.07
C GLN A 87 0.50 -10.77 -27.93
N GLY A 88 1.81 -10.47 -27.96
CA GLY A 88 2.45 -9.55 -27.02
C GLY A 88 3.01 -10.22 -25.76
N THR A 89 3.02 -11.55 -25.69
CA THR A 89 3.66 -12.27 -24.58
C THR A 89 5.18 -12.05 -24.65
N ARG A 90 5.70 -11.09 -23.89
CA ARG A 90 7.16 -10.83 -23.80
C ARG A 90 7.79 -11.42 -22.55
N ALA A 91 6.98 -11.87 -21.61
CA ALA A 91 7.38 -12.49 -20.36
C ALA A 91 6.36 -13.56 -19.95
N PHE A 92 6.83 -14.60 -19.28
CA PHE A 92 5.98 -15.64 -18.71
C PHE A 92 6.04 -15.56 -17.19
N LEU A 93 4.87 -15.59 -16.54
CA LEU A 93 4.77 -15.84 -15.11
C LEU A 93 4.59 -17.36 -14.91
N PRO A 94 5.63 -18.10 -14.47
CA PRO A 94 5.53 -19.53 -14.30
C PRO A 94 4.57 -19.87 -13.16
N LEU A 95 3.46 -20.53 -13.46
CA LEU A 95 2.47 -20.94 -12.46
C LEU A 95 2.96 -22.09 -11.56
N GLU A 96 4.03 -22.77 -11.95
CA GLU A 96 4.67 -23.83 -11.15
C GLU A 96 5.48 -23.23 -9.97
N ASN A 97 5.99 -22.01 -10.12
CA ASN A 97 6.70 -21.27 -9.07
C ASN A 97 6.33 -19.77 -9.10
N PRO A 98 5.06 -19.41 -8.80
CA PRO A 98 4.56 -18.07 -9.04
C PRO A 98 5.10 -17.04 -8.05
N TYR A 99 5.57 -17.46 -6.87
CA TYR A 99 5.99 -16.58 -5.77
C TYR A 99 7.49 -16.25 -5.75
N ASP A 100 8.21 -16.51 -6.84
CA ASP A 100 9.59 -16.06 -6.99
C ASP A 100 9.69 -14.53 -6.99
N LEU A 101 10.75 -13.97 -6.39
CA LEU A 101 10.96 -12.52 -6.32
C LEU A 101 11.00 -11.87 -7.72
N SER A 102 11.55 -12.57 -8.71
CA SER A 102 11.59 -12.09 -10.10
C SER A 102 10.19 -11.93 -10.70
N ASN A 103 9.22 -12.77 -10.33
CA ASN A 103 7.83 -12.64 -10.76
C ASN A 103 7.14 -11.44 -10.11
N ALA A 104 7.44 -11.18 -8.84
CA ALA A 104 6.91 -10.00 -8.14
C ALA A 104 7.34 -8.69 -8.85
N GLU A 105 8.60 -8.61 -9.30
CA GLU A 105 9.08 -7.46 -10.07
C GLU A 105 8.39 -7.33 -11.44
N GLN A 106 8.16 -8.44 -12.15
CA GLN A 106 7.39 -8.43 -13.40
C GLN A 106 5.96 -7.93 -13.20
N ILE A 107 5.28 -8.40 -12.14
CA ILE A 107 3.92 -7.95 -11.79
C ILE A 107 3.92 -6.45 -11.44
N LYS A 108 4.91 -5.98 -10.66
CA LYS A 108 5.04 -4.54 -10.33
C LYS A 108 5.21 -3.68 -11.58
N GLN A 109 6.02 -4.11 -12.55
CA GLN A 109 6.22 -3.37 -13.80
C GLN A 109 4.91 -3.31 -14.60
N LEU A 110 4.20 -4.43 -14.72
CA LEU A 110 2.90 -4.50 -15.39
C LEU A 110 1.87 -3.55 -14.76
N LEU A 111 1.78 -3.53 -13.43
CA LEU A 111 0.83 -2.69 -12.68
C LEU A 111 1.22 -1.20 -12.65
N ASN A 112 2.48 -0.87 -12.92
CA ASN A 112 2.99 0.51 -12.94
C ASN A 112 3.05 1.14 -14.34
N LEU A 113 2.40 0.52 -15.34
CA LEU A 113 2.28 1.13 -16.66
C LEU A 113 1.63 2.53 -16.57
N PRO A 114 1.97 3.47 -17.47
CA PRO A 114 1.55 4.87 -17.37
C PRO A 114 0.03 5.06 -17.31
N ASP A 115 -0.72 4.17 -17.97
CA ASP A 115 -2.17 4.23 -18.06
C ASP A 115 -2.86 3.45 -16.93
N LYS A 116 -2.69 3.95 -15.70
CA LYS A 116 -3.26 3.33 -14.49
C LYS A 116 -4.79 3.20 -14.55
N ARG A 117 -5.48 4.12 -15.22
CA ARG A 117 -6.96 4.12 -15.33
C ARG A 117 -7.44 2.94 -16.17
N ARG A 118 -6.88 2.78 -17.36
CA ARG A 118 -7.23 1.65 -18.24
C ARG A 118 -6.86 0.31 -17.61
N MET A 119 -5.76 0.26 -16.85
CA MET A 119 -5.39 -0.95 -16.11
C MET A 119 -6.38 -1.28 -15.00
N LEU A 120 -6.78 -0.29 -14.20
CA LEU A 120 -7.82 -0.47 -13.17
C LEU A 120 -9.14 -0.97 -13.78
N GLU A 121 -9.60 -0.34 -14.86
CA GLU A 121 -10.81 -0.75 -15.57
C GLU A 121 -10.70 -2.19 -16.08
N PHE A 122 -9.56 -2.55 -16.67
CA PHE A 122 -9.30 -3.91 -17.12
C PHE A 122 -9.35 -4.93 -15.97
N LEU A 123 -8.71 -4.63 -14.83
CA LEU A 123 -8.70 -5.52 -13.66
C LEU A 123 -10.10 -5.73 -13.10
N LEU A 124 -10.92 -4.66 -13.06
CA LEU A 124 -12.29 -4.70 -12.54
C LEU A 124 -13.24 -5.45 -13.48
N VAL A 125 -13.25 -5.10 -14.77
CA VAL A 125 -14.16 -5.70 -15.77
C VAL A 125 -13.93 -7.20 -15.94
N ASN A 126 -12.68 -7.66 -15.77
CA ASN A 126 -12.32 -9.05 -15.93
C ASN A 126 -12.21 -9.81 -14.59
N GLU A 127 -12.67 -9.22 -13.48
CA GLU A 127 -12.66 -9.84 -12.14
C GLU A 127 -11.29 -10.46 -11.77
N VAL A 128 -10.20 -9.79 -12.16
CA VAL A 128 -8.83 -10.30 -11.99
C VAL A 128 -8.44 -10.38 -10.51
N ILE A 129 -9.05 -9.53 -9.69
CA ILE A 129 -8.85 -9.48 -8.24
C ILE A 129 -10.08 -10.12 -7.58
N PRO A 130 -9.97 -11.34 -7.03
CA PRO A 130 -11.04 -11.94 -6.25
C PRO A 130 -11.38 -11.09 -5.03
N GLU A 131 -12.65 -11.08 -4.63
CA GLU A 131 -13.14 -10.31 -3.47
C GLU A 131 -12.33 -10.59 -2.19
N ASP A 132 -12.04 -11.86 -1.89
CA ASP A 132 -11.22 -12.25 -0.73
C ASP A 132 -9.81 -11.64 -0.76
N LEU A 133 -9.22 -11.48 -1.95
CA LEU A 133 -7.92 -10.85 -2.13
C LEU A 133 -8.01 -9.34 -1.91
N GLU A 134 -9.07 -8.68 -2.40
CA GLU A 134 -9.32 -7.27 -2.16
C GLU A 134 -9.46 -6.98 -0.65
N LEU A 135 -10.33 -7.74 0.03
CA LEU A 135 -10.53 -7.65 1.47
C LEU A 135 -9.23 -7.92 2.24
N GLY A 136 -8.47 -8.94 1.83
CA GLY A 136 -7.18 -9.28 2.43
C GLY A 136 -6.14 -8.16 2.26
N LEU A 137 -6.08 -7.52 1.10
CA LEU A 137 -5.19 -6.39 0.83
C LEU A 137 -5.58 -5.15 1.63
N GLU A 138 -6.87 -4.84 1.71
CA GLU A 138 -7.39 -3.72 2.51
C GLU A 138 -7.11 -3.94 4.00
N HIS A 139 -7.39 -5.13 4.52
CA HIS A 139 -7.08 -5.50 5.90
C HIS A 139 -5.57 -5.38 6.18
N ALA A 140 -4.71 -5.89 5.29
CA ALA A 140 -3.26 -5.77 5.44
C ALA A 140 -2.78 -4.31 5.43
N ARG A 141 -3.41 -3.43 4.63
CA ARG A 141 -3.13 -1.98 4.67
C ARG A 141 -3.51 -1.37 6.01
N LYS A 142 -4.71 -1.67 6.52
CA LYS A 142 -5.19 -1.19 7.82
C LYS A 142 -4.30 -1.65 8.97
N VAL A 143 -3.82 -2.90 8.93
CA VAL A 143 -2.85 -3.42 9.92
C VAL A 143 -1.54 -2.64 9.88
N ARG A 144 -0.97 -2.41 8.69
CA ARG A 144 0.27 -1.60 8.57
C ARG A 144 0.09 -0.17 9.05
N ALA A 145 -1.05 0.45 8.73
CA ALA A 145 -1.38 1.79 9.22
C ALA A 145 -1.45 1.84 10.75
N LEU A 146 -1.99 0.79 11.40
CA LEU A 146 -2.01 0.67 12.85
C LEU A 146 -0.61 0.52 13.47
N ASP A 147 0.26 -0.25 12.83
CA ASP A 147 1.66 -0.39 13.27
C ASP A 147 2.39 0.96 13.13
N GLU A 148 2.13 1.70 12.05
CA GLU A 148 2.61 3.08 11.86
C GLU A 148 2.05 4.02 12.93
N PHE A 149 0.75 3.97 13.25
CA PHE A 149 0.14 4.77 14.32
C PHE A 149 0.89 4.57 15.64
N GLN A 150 1.14 3.32 16.03
CA GLN A 150 1.84 3.00 17.27
C GLN A 150 3.27 3.55 17.26
N TYR A 151 3.99 3.42 16.15
CA TYR A 151 5.31 4.00 15.98
C TYR A 151 5.28 5.54 16.11
N LEU A 152 4.30 6.20 15.48
CA LEU A 152 4.11 7.65 15.59
C LEU A 152 3.80 8.08 17.03
N LEU A 153 3.08 7.26 17.80
CA LEU A 153 2.77 7.53 19.21
C LEU A 153 3.98 7.42 20.14
N GLU A 154 5.01 6.67 19.76
CA GLU A 154 6.25 6.50 20.52
C GLU A 154 7.33 7.50 20.12
N SER A 155 7.04 8.36 19.13
CA SER A 155 8.00 9.25 18.49
C SER A 155 7.55 10.71 18.52
N ASP A 156 8.50 11.64 18.56
CA ASP A 156 8.22 13.09 18.54
C ASP A 156 8.05 13.65 17.12
N PHE A 157 6.92 13.31 16.48
CA PHE A 157 6.56 13.86 15.18
C PHE A 157 5.70 15.11 15.28
N THR A 158 5.85 16.00 14.29
CA THR A 158 5.09 17.25 14.22
C THR A 158 3.60 17.01 13.95
N GLU A 159 2.74 17.99 14.29
CA GLU A 159 1.30 17.92 14.04
C GLU A 159 0.97 17.68 12.56
N ASN A 160 1.76 18.25 11.64
CA ASN A 160 1.61 18.02 10.20
C ASN A 160 1.79 16.54 9.81
N VAL A 161 2.67 15.78 10.49
CA VAL A 161 2.80 14.33 10.24
C VAL A 161 1.51 13.62 10.62
N TRP A 162 0.94 13.96 11.77
CA TRP A 162 -0.35 13.42 12.21
C TRP A 162 -1.49 13.79 11.27
N GLN A 163 -1.57 15.04 10.83
CA GLN A 163 -2.56 15.47 9.85
C GLN A 163 -2.45 14.62 8.56
N ASN A 164 -1.26 14.53 7.97
CA ASN A 164 -1.04 13.71 6.77
C ASN A 164 -1.38 12.23 6.98
N TRP A 165 -1.16 11.71 8.18
CA TRP A 165 -1.49 10.33 8.52
C TRP A 165 -3.01 10.12 8.62
N PHE A 166 -3.73 11.02 9.31
CA PHE A 166 -5.20 10.97 9.44
C PHE A 166 -5.92 11.17 8.11
N GLU A 167 -5.41 12.01 7.23
CA GLU A 167 -5.97 12.22 5.89
C GLU A 167 -5.97 10.92 5.08
N LYS A 168 -4.89 10.14 5.16
CA LYS A 168 -4.75 8.85 4.48
C LYS A 168 -5.49 7.70 5.17
N ASN A 169 -5.75 7.83 6.47
CA ASN A 169 -6.25 6.76 7.32
C ASN A 169 -7.53 7.16 8.07
N SER A 170 -8.38 8.00 7.49
CA SER A 170 -9.59 8.55 8.12
C SER A 170 -10.55 7.48 8.65
N TRP A 171 -10.49 6.26 8.12
CA TRP A 171 -11.22 5.09 8.62
C TRP A 171 -11.04 4.83 10.13
N VAL A 172 -9.92 5.25 10.74
CA VAL A 172 -9.72 5.08 12.19
C VAL A 172 -10.67 5.91 13.04
N LEU A 173 -11.23 6.98 12.45
CA LEU A 173 -12.22 7.81 13.10
C LEU A 173 -13.61 7.13 13.09
N GLY A 174 -13.75 5.99 12.43
CA GLY A 174 -14.94 5.14 12.47
C GLY A 174 -15.96 5.47 11.39
N SER A 175 -17.14 4.88 11.50
CA SER A 175 -18.22 5.01 10.51
C SER A 175 -18.84 6.41 10.45
N ASP A 176 -18.54 7.28 11.41
CA ASP A 176 -19.09 8.63 11.43
C ASP A 176 -18.50 9.51 10.29
N PHE A 177 -17.46 9.04 9.61
CA PHE A 177 -16.61 9.78 8.68
C PHE A 177 -16.72 9.17 7.27
N VAL A 178 -17.17 9.96 6.29
CA VAL A 178 -17.28 9.50 4.89
C VAL A 178 -16.07 9.92 4.07
N LYS A 179 -15.76 11.23 4.07
CA LYS A 179 -14.63 11.77 3.31
C LYS A 179 -14.07 13.03 3.96
N VAL A 180 -12.76 13.19 3.86
CA VAL A 180 -12.09 14.46 4.12
C VAL A 180 -12.32 15.37 2.92
N LEU A 181 -12.60 16.65 3.15
CA LEU A 181 -12.74 17.65 2.09
C LEU A 181 -11.38 18.26 1.76
N ASP A 182 -11.18 18.61 0.49
CA ASP A 182 -9.99 19.34 0.01
C ASP A 182 -9.99 20.83 0.45
N GLU A 183 -10.75 21.17 1.49
CA GLU A 183 -10.86 22.49 2.10
C GLU A 183 -10.64 22.38 3.61
N ARG A 184 -9.88 23.34 4.16
CA ARG A 184 -9.57 23.45 5.58
C ARG A 184 -9.90 24.83 6.15
N ALA A 185 -9.97 25.85 5.29
CA ALA A 185 -10.31 27.21 5.67
C ALA A 185 -11.83 27.35 5.76
N ILE A 186 -12.29 27.61 6.99
CA ILE A 186 -13.68 28.02 7.25
C ILE A 186 -13.82 29.46 6.74
N ASP A 187 -12.91 30.33 7.19
CA ASP A 187 -12.79 31.71 6.74
C ASP A 187 -11.31 32.16 6.63
N THR A 188 -11.06 33.46 6.48
CA THR A 188 -9.71 34.02 6.33
C THR A 188 -8.78 33.88 7.53
N ARG A 189 -9.32 33.58 8.72
CA ARG A 189 -8.64 33.52 10.01
C ARG A 189 -8.74 32.13 10.65
N ASN A 190 -9.82 31.41 10.36
CA ASN A 190 -10.11 30.11 10.96
C ASN A 190 -9.81 28.98 9.99
N ILE A 191 -8.72 28.25 10.27
CA ILE A 191 -8.27 27.09 9.49
C ILE A 191 -8.24 25.90 10.44
N SER A 192 -9.17 24.96 10.23
CA SER A 192 -9.20 23.69 10.97
C SER A 192 -8.19 22.70 10.41
N ASP A 193 -7.89 21.63 11.15
CA ASP A 193 -7.09 20.53 10.60
C ASP A 193 -7.81 19.82 9.45
N PHE A 194 -9.11 19.52 9.63
CA PHE A 194 -9.96 18.96 8.57
C PHE A 194 -11.39 19.48 8.63
N LEU A 195 -11.94 19.75 7.45
CA LEU A 195 -13.38 19.69 7.22
C LEU A 195 -13.70 18.35 6.57
N MET A 196 -14.84 17.78 6.93
CA MET A 196 -15.25 16.46 6.46
C MET A 196 -16.74 16.39 6.20
N GLU A 197 -17.13 15.45 5.35
CA GLU A 197 -18.52 15.00 5.27
C GLU A 197 -18.71 13.81 6.22
N SER A 198 -19.65 13.97 7.15
CA SER A 198 -20.09 12.93 8.06
C SER A 198 -20.99 11.91 7.35
N TYR A 199 -21.23 10.76 7.99
CA TYR A 199 -22.11 9.71 7.45
C TYR A 199 -23.55 10.15 7.17
N ASP A 200 -24.04 11.18 7.88
CA ASP A 200 -25.37 11.76 7.69
C ASP A 200 -25.37 12.88 6.61
N GLY A 201 -24.24 13.12 5.94
CA GLY A 201 -24.11 14.04 4.80
C GLY A 201 -23.96 15.51 5.20
N PHE A 202 -23.54 15.77 6.45
CA PHE A 202 -23.31 17.11 6.97
C PHE A 202 -21.82 17.41 7.09
N LEU A 203 -21.50 18.70 7.15
CA LEU A 203 -20.13 19.16 7.32
C LEU A 203 -19.79 19.13 8.80
N ASP A 204 -18.79 18.33 9.15
CA ASP A 204 -18.22 18.26 10.48
C ASP A 204 -16.74 18.67 10.43
N ILE A 205 -16.15 18.86 11.61
CA ILE A 205 -14.80 19.37 11.81
C ILE A 205 -13.98 18.33 12.58
N VAL A 206 -12.71 18.18 12.24
CA VAL A 206 -11.73 17.49 13.09
C VAL A 206 -10.64 18.47 13.46
N GLU A 207 -10.34 18.51 14.74
CA GLU A 207 -9.21 19.28 15.28
C GLU A 207 -8.28 18.32 16.04
N ILE A 208 -6.99 18.47 15.82
CA ILE A 208 -5.93 17.62 16.35
C ILE A 208 -5.02 18.49 17.21
N LYS A 209 -4.71 17.99 18.41
CA LYS A 209 -3.70 18.56 19.30
C LYS A 209 -2.81 17.44 19.79
N ARG A 210 -1.58 17.46 19.27
CA ARG A 210 -0.61 16.37 19.42
C ARG A 210 -0.40 15.91 20.87
N PRO A 211 -0.05 14.63 21.07
CA PRO A 211 0.14 14.05 22.40
C PRO A 211 1.39 14.50 23.16
N GLU A 212 2.34 15.16 22.49
CA GLU A 212 3.64 15.52 23.06
C GLU A 212 3.86 17.04 23.13
N GLY A 213 4.74 17.44 24.05
CA GLY A 213 4.85 18.81 24.57
C GLY A 213 4.26 18.86 25.98
N SER A 214 4.39 19.97 26.70
CA SER A 214 3.80 20.15 28.03
C SER A 214 2.26 20.15 28.06
N LEU A 215 1.60 19.69 26.99
CA LEU A 215 0.16 19.56 26.83
C LEU A 215 -0.38 18.55 27.85
N LYS A 216 -1.10 19.08 28.83
CA LYS A 216 -1.77 18.25 29.82
C LYS A 216 -3.23 18.06 29.42
N PHE A 217 -3.79 16.87 29.66
CA PHE A 217 -5.23 16.68 29.56
C PHE A 217 -5.93 17.17 30.83
N TRP A 218 -5.53 16.60 31.98
CA TRP A 218 -6.00 16.98 33.31
C TRP A 218 -5.08 18.02 33.93
N SER A 219 -5.64 18.89 34.77
CA SER A 219 -4.82 19.69 35.68
C SER A 219 -3.98 18.81 36.59
N THR A 220 -2.85 19.34 37.10
CA THR A 220 -1.96 18.60 38.01
C THR A 220 -2.57 18.39 39.39
N GLY A 221 -3.55 19.22 39.77
CA GLY A 221 -4.28 19.12 41.04
C GLY A 221 -5.70 18.61 40.86
N LEU A 222 -6.35 18.33 41.98
CA LEU A 222 -7.78 18.09 42.06
C LEU A 222 -8.48 19.31 42.63
N ASP A 223 -9.71 19.56 42.19
CA ASP A 223 -10.59 20.55 42.82
C ASP A 223 -11.76 19.84 43.48
N HIS A 224 -11.89 19.98 44.80
CA HIS A 224 -12.87 19.25 45.60
C HIS A 224 -12.90 17.72 45.32
N ASN A 225 -11.71 17.10 45.19
CA ASN A 225 -11.50 15.69 44.79
C ASN A 225 -11.97 15.31 43.38
N ASN A 226 -12.24 16.28 42.51
CA ASN A 226 -12.60 16.05 41.11
C ASN A 226 -11.42 16.36 40.18
N TYR A 227 -11.25 15.50 39.17
CA TYR A 227 -10.40 15.82 38.02
C TYR A 227 -11.07 16.88 37.17
N TYR A 228 -10.31 17.90 36.79
CA TYR A 228 -10.78 18.98 35.93
C TYR A 228 -9.80 19.24 34.77
N PRO A 229 -10.30 19.66 33.60
CA PRO A 229 -9.47 19.92 32.43
C PRO A 229 -8.31 20.88 32.73
N SER A 230 -7.16 20.62 32.11
CA SER A 230 -6.05 21.58 32.11
C SER A 230 -6.43 22.85 31.33
N SER A 231 -5.69 23.94 31.53
CA SER A 231 -5.85 25.14 30.71
C SER A 231 -5.55 24.89 29.23
N ASP A 232 -4.69 23.94 28.91
CA ASP A 232 -4.36 23.58 27.52
C ASP A 232 -5.54 22.87 26.83
N LEU A 233 -6.20 21.95 27.53
CA LEU A 233 -7.40 21.30 27.02
C LEU A 233 -8.54 22.32 26.86
N ILE A 234 -8.70 23.24 27.81
CA ILE A 234 -9.71 24.30 27.71
C ILE A 234 -9.47 25.20 26.48
N LYS A 235 -8.21 25.54 26.15
CA LYS A 235 -7.89 26.31 24.93
C LYS A 235 -8.30 25.54 23.67
N ALA A 236 -7.99 24.24 23.61
CA ALA A 236 -8.36 23.41 22.46
C ALA A 236 -9.88 23.27 22.32
N ILE A 237 -10.61 23.05 23.42
CA ILE A 237 -12.08 23.04 23.43
C ILE A 237 -12.64 24.38 22.92
N THR A 238 -12.09 25.49 23.40
CA THR A 238 -12.52 26.83 22.99
C THR A 238 -12.28 27.05 21.50
N GLN A 239 -11.14 26.61 20.97
CA GLN A 239 -10.83 26.67 19.54
C GLN A 239 -11.82 25.83 18.71
N SER A 240 -12.07 24.57 19.11
CA SER A 240 -13.04 23.70 18.43
C SER A 240 -14.45 24.29 18.43
N GLN A 241 -14.89 24.89 19.54
CA GLN A 241 -16.18 25.58 19.62
C GLN A 241 -16.24 26.82 18.73
N SER A 242 -15.14 27.57 18.62
CA SER A 242 -15.04 28.69 17.68
C SER A 242 -15.21 28.20 16.25
N TYR A 243 -14.56 27.10 15.84
CA TYR A 243 -14.71 26.57 14.48
C TYR A 243 -16.14 26.12 14.17
N ILE A 244 -16.82 25.46 15.11
CA ILE A 244 -18.25 25.13 14.98
C ILE A 244 -19.05 26.40 14.69
N HIS A 245 -18.82 27.46 15.49
CA HIS A 245 -19.55 28.72 15.35
C HIS A 245 -19.30 29.40 13.99
N GLU A 246 -18.05 29.44 13.53
CA GLU A 246 -17.70 30.09 12.26
C GLU A 246 -18.28 29.32 11.06
N VAL A 247 -18.30 27.98 11.11
CA VAL A 247 -19.01 27.18 10.10
C VAL A 247 -20.51 27.48 10.11
N GLU A 248 -21.13 27.62 11.29
CA GLU A 248 -22.54 28.01 11.39
C GLU A 248 -22.81 29.40 10.79
N LEU A 249 -21.89 30.36 10.93
CA LEU A 249 -21.98 31.69 10.30
C LEU A 249 -21.85 31.62 8.78
N GLU A 250 -20.97 30.76 8.27
CA GLU A 250 -20.77 30.54 6.83
C GLU A 250 -21.85 29.64 6.20
N ALA A 251 -22.82 29.13 6.97
CA ALA A 251 -23.76 28.12 6.50
C ALA A 251 -24.61 28.56 5.29
N ASN A 252 -24.86 29.87 5.12
CA ASN A 252 -25.59 30.44 3.99
C ASN A 252 -24.70 31.12 2.94
N SER A 253 -23.38 31.00 3.07
CA SER A 253 -22.40 31.60 2.16
C SER A 253 -22.27 30.73 0.91
N VAL A 254 -22.72 31.25 -0.24
CA VAL A 254 -22.61 30.54 -1.53
C VAL A 254 -21.15 30.20 -1.86
N LYS A 255 -20.23 31.14 -1.58
CA LYS A 255 -18.80 30.91 -1.79
C LYS A 255 -18.28 29.77 -0.91
N PHE A 256 -18.64 29.74 0.37
CA PHE A 256 -18.21 28.65 1.25
C PHE A 256 -18.78 27.31 0.77
N MET A 257 -20.08 27.26 0.45
CA MET A 257 -20.73 26.06 -0.09
C MET A 257 -20.03 25.52 -1.34
N GLU A 258 -19.61 26.38 -2.26
CA GLU A 258 -18.82 25.98 -3.44
C GLU A 258 -17.47 25.36 -3.04
N ARG A 259 -16.73 25.98 -2.10
CA ARG A 259 -15.42 25.46 -1.64
C ARG A 259 -15.54 24.09 -0.98
N VAL A 260 -16.61 23.85 -0.23
CA VAL A 260 -16.85 22.57 0.47
C VAL A 260 -17.66 21.57 -0.36
N GLY A 261 -17.84 21.81 -1.66
CA GLY A 261 -18.51 20.87 -2.56
C GLY A 261 -20.00 20.66 -2.24
N TYR A 262 -20.68 21.69 -1.76
CA TYR A 262 -22.11 21.71 -1.40
C TYR A 262 -22.52 20.75 -0.28
N VAL A 263 -21.56 20.32 0.57
CA VAL A 263 -21.87 19.58 1.80
C VAL A 263 -22.71 20.47 2.73
N LYS A 264 -23.73 19.88 3.37
CA LYS A 264 -24.68 20.63 4.21
C LYS A 264 -24.05 21.07 5.52
N THR A 265 -24.11 22.36 5.83
CA THR A 265 -23.43 23.00 6.97
C THR A 265 -24.32 23.21 8.20
N ILE A 266 -25.37 22.41 8.35
CA ILE A 266 -26.33 22.58 9.45
C ILE A 266 -25.82 21.85 10.69
N LYS A 267 -25.67 22.59 11.80
CA LYS A 267 -25.29 22.07 13.11
C LYS A 267 -24.00 21.22 13.05
N PRO A 268 -22.89 21.81 12.57
CA PRO A 268 -21.61 21.10 12.48
C PRO A 268 -21.19 20.58 13.86
N ARG A 269 -20.61 19.39 13.87
CA ARG A 269 -19.97 18.80 15.03
C ARG A 269 -18.46 18.90 14.89
N CYS A 270 -17.75 18.90 16.01
CA CYS A 270 -16.30 18.82 16.03
C CYS A 270 -15.84 17.57 16.78
N THR A 271 -14.91 16.82 16.19
CA THR A 271 -14.13 15.80 16.90
C THR A 271 -12.76 16.37 17.24
N LEU A 272 -12.49 16.57 18.53
CA LEU A 272 -11.20 17.02 19.05
C LEU A 272 -10.35 15.82 19.46
N ILE A 273 -9.27 15.54 18.73
CA ILE A 273 -8.29 14.49 19.05
C ILE A 273 -7.14 15.13 19.82
N TYR A 274 -7.09 14.89 21.13
CA TYR A 274 -6.23 15.62 22.05
C TYR A 274 -5.46 14.68 22.99
N GLY A 275 -4.14 14.80 23.03
CA GLY A 275 -3.35 14.22 24.12
C GLY A 275 -3.29 12.68 24.16
N ARG A 276 -2.62 12.16 25.20
CA ARG A 276 -2.62 10.74 25.57
C ARG A 276 -3.50 10.47 26.79
N SER A 277 -3.97 9.23 26.88
CA SER A 277 -4.65 8.66 28.04
C SER A 277 -4.05 7.32 28.48
N ASN A 278 -2.87 6.97 27.98
CA ASN A 278 -2.17 5.72 28.31
C ASN A 278 -1.74 5.64 29.79
N ASP A 279 -1.64 6.77 30.48
CA ASP A 279 -1.27 6.88 31.89
C ASP A 279 -2.47 7.13 32.83
N TRP A 280 -3.70 7.13 32.31
CA TRP A 280 -4.88 7.45 33.11
C TRP A 280 -5.29 6.31 34.05
N ASN A 281 -5.60 6.67 35.28
CA ASN A 281 -6.26 5.78 36.23
C ASN A 281 -7.77 5.67 35.95
N LYS A 282 -8.47 4.81 36.72
CA LYS A 282 -9.90 4.55 36.54
C LYS A 282 -10.75 5.79 36.81
N GLU A 283 -10.37 6.60 37.79
CA GLU A 283 -11.07 7.81 38.18
C GLU A 283 -10.98 8.89 37.09
N GLN A 284 -9.82 9.04 36.45
CA GLN A 284 -9.62 9.91 35.28
C GLN A 284 -10.44 9.45 34.08
N GLN A 285 -10.53 8.13 33.83
CA GLN A 285 -11.38 7.58 32.77
C GLN A 285 -12.87 7.87 33.03
N GLN A 286 -13.31 7.76 34.29
CA GLN A 286 -14.69 8.11 34.68
C GLN A 286 -14.95 9.62 34.55
N ALA A 287 -14.02 10.46 35.02
CA ALA A 287 -14.12 11.92 34.88
C ALA A 287 -14.16 12.33 33.40
N PHE A 288 -13.37 11.69 32.54
CA PHE A 288 -13.41 11.90 31.10
C PHE A 288 -14.80 11.58 30.52
N ARG A 289 -15.40 10.45 30.92
CA ARG A 289 -16.74 10.08 30.44
C ARG A 289 -17.78 11.13 30.81
N VAL A 290 -17.72 11.67 32.03
CA VAL A 290 -18.61 12.75 32.50
C VAL A 290 -18.37 14.03 31.69
N LEU A 291 -17.11 14.47 31.58
CA LEU A 291 -16.72 15.64 30.81
C LEU A 291 -17.22 15.55 29.37
N ASN A 292 -16.92 14.45 28.68
CA ASN A 292 -17.27 14.28 27.28
C ASN A 292 -18.79 14.19 27.06
N SER A 293 -19.54 13.68 28.03
CA SER A 293 -21.02 13.63 27.97
C SER A 293 -21.70 15.00 28.10
N SER A 294 -20.99 16.02 28.57
CA SER A 294 -21.52 17.38 28.72
C SER A 294 -21.60 18.16 27.40
N TYR A 295 -20.94 17.67 26.35
CA TYR A 295 -20.91 18.30 25.05
C TYR A 295 -21.93 17.68 24.09
N HIS A 296 -22.63 18.53 23.34
CA HIS A 296 -23.62 18.09 22.34
C HIS A 296 -23.04 18.06 20.91
N ASN A 297 -22.26 19.08 20.55
CA ASN A 297 -21.69 19.24 19.20
C ASN A 297 -20.15 19.09 19.20
N LEU A 298 -19.56 18.72 20.33
CA LEU A 298 -18.13 18.46 20.46
C LEU A 298 -17.95 17.04 21.03
N SER A 299 -17.05 16.28 20.45
CA SER A 299 -16.60 15.00 20.98
C SER A 299 -15.10 15.04 21.15
N ILE A 300 -14.63 14.81 22.37
CA ILE A 300 -13.20 14.72 22.67
C ILE A 300 -12.79 13.25 22.60
N MET A 301 -11.64 13.00 21.98
CA MET A 301 -10.96 11.72 21.95
C MET A 301 -9.48 11.93 22.24
N THR A 302 -8.80 10.92 22.78
CA THR A 302 -7.33 10.92 22.85
C THR A 302 -6.78 10.08 21.71
N PHE A 303 -5.48 10.21 21.44
CA PHE A 303 -4.84 9.36 20.43
C PHE A 303 -4.93 7.87 20.80
N ASP A 304 -4.91 7.53 22.08
CA ASP A 304 -5.10 6.15 22.54
C ASP A 304 -6.55 5.68 22.33
N HIS A 305 -7.56 6.55 22.50
CA HIS A 305 -8.95 6.21 22.15
C HIS A 305 -9.13 5.93 20.65
N VAL A 306 -8.46 6.70 19.79
CA VAL A 306 -8.45 6.47 18.33
C VAL A 306 -7.76 5.15 18.00
N LEU A 307 -6.60 4.87 18.62
CA LEU A 307 -5.89 3.62 18.45
C LEU A 307 -6.75 2.41 18.83
N GLU A 308 -7.41 2.46 19.99
CA GLU A 308 -8.31 1.40 20.45
C GLU A 308 -9.53 1.23 19.54
N ARG A 309 -10.09 2.32 19.01
CA ARG A 309 -11.14 2.27 17.99
C ARG A 309 -10.66 1.55 16.73
N ALA A 310 -9.49 1.93 16.22
CA ALA A 310 -8.89 1.34 15.03
C ALA A 310 -8.59 -0.16 15.19
N LYS A 311 -8.05 -0.58 16.35
CA LYS A 311 -7.84 -2.00 16.68
C LYS A 311 -9.14 -2.80 16.64
N ARG A 312 -10.25 -2.24 17.15
CA ARG A 312 -11.57 -2.88 17.13
C ARG A 312 -12.11 -3.03 15.70
N ILE A 313 -11.93 -2.01 14.85
CA ILE A 313 -12.37 -2.05 13.44
C ILE A 313 -11.69 -3.20 12.70
N ILE A 314 -10.40 -3.46 12.97
CA ILE A 314 -9.67 -4.57 12.33
C ILE A 314 -9.82 -5.91 13.05
N GLY A 315 -10.62 -6.00 14.11
CA GLY A 315 -10.81 -7.23 14.88
C GLY A 315 -9.64 -7.65 15.77
N LYS A 316 -8.61 -6.81 15.98
CA LYS A 316 -7.59 -7.04 17.02
C LYS A 316 -8.19 -6.68 18.37
N ARG A 317 -8.57 -7.68 19.17
CA ARG A 317 -8.88 -7.48 20.59
C ARG A 317 -7.57 -7.29 21.35
N GLY A 318 -7.49 -6.21 22.14
CA GLY A 318 -6.37 -5.93 23.05
C GLY A 318 -6.28 -6.92 24.19
#